data_AF-A0AAD3HCL6-F1
#
_entry.id   AF-A0AAD3HCL6-F1
#
_cell.length_a   1.000
_cell.length_b   1.000
_cell.length_c   1.000
_cell.angle_alpha   90.00
_cell.angle_beta   90.00
_cell.angle_gamma   90.00
#
_symmetry.space_group_name_H-M   'P 1'
#
loop_
_entity.id
_entity.type
_entity.pdbx_description
1 polymer ?
#
loop_
_entity_poly.entity_id
_entity_poly.type
_entity_poly.pdbx_seq_one_letter_code
_entity_poly.pdbx_strand_id
1 'polypeptide(L)'
;MKFGFTPTTIAVLFHTHQHDLNTNNGTLGKFDAWFSGNVHVMIDKFLQRIPEKMNYNITAQGSSTLRNLTDTEYQIIEKFNNADEQINASKILVPLLILLNGEISAMDKCHEMILGVNTTNIIDAEFAATHPPTSWSKDHPLDSDQDILHAFLHRIEGNFVGEGGYRGYENAMYWLAGGSKKLDSYTSHFIWDELKRYIENDNRFGGLNLIAEDVRNYEIISGSGKTRVISVLKNNFDAFRYFMLCEKRYGDESAEDSSSQLILTENEKDLIDDLQRKEIEIMLNIL
;
A
#
# COMPACT_ATOMS: atom_id res chain seq x y z
N MET A 1 15.35 26.29 -12.08
CA MET A 1 16.06 25.08 -12.52
C MET A 1 15.05 23.94 -12.41
N LYS A 2 14.55 23.40 -13.53
CA LYS A 2 13.51 22.35 -13.53
C LYS A 2 14.19 21.01 -13.25
N PHE A 3 14.01 20.45 -12.06
CA PHE A 3 14.39 19.06 -11.78
C PHE A 3 13.20 18.17 -12.14
N GLY A 4 13.17 17.72 -13.40
CA GLY A 4 12.35 16.57 -13.77
C GLY A 4 13.09 15.33 -13.30
N PHE A 5 12.52 14.60 -12.36
CA PHE A 5 13.02 13.28 -11.99
C PHE A 5 12.70 12.32 -13.15
N THR A 6 13.74 11.75 -13.76
CA THR A 6 13.60 10.80 -14.86
C THR A 6 13.34 9.36 -14.34
N PRO A 7 12.71 8.48 -15.15
CA PRO A 7 12.31 7.09 -14.83
C PRO A 7 13.43 6.10 -14.48
N THR A 8 14.60 6.58 -14.05
CA THR A 8 15.86 5.87 -14.20
C THR A 8 16.10 4.84 -13.10
N THR A 9 15.51 4.94 -11.91
CA THR A 9 15.83 4.00 -10.81
C THR A 9 15.17 2.63 -11.00
N ILE A 10 13.90 2.58 -11.40
CA ILE A 10 13.24 1.31 -11.78
C ILE A 10 13.89 0.73 -13.03
N ALA A 11 14.18 1.56 -14.04
CA ALA A 11 14.87 1.10 -15.24
C ALA A 11 16.28 0.58 -14.95
N VAL A 12 17.01 1.14 -13.98
CA VAL A 12 18.37 0.73 -13.62
C VAL A 12 18.38 -0.62 -12.91
N LEU A 13 17.46 -0.91 -11.97
CA LEU A 13 17.37 -2.24 -11.34
C LEU A 13 17.10 -3.36 -12.38
N PHE A 14 16.32 -3.07 -13.42
CA PHE A 14 16.05 -4.03 -14.51
C PHE A 14 17.08 -3.99 -15.66
N HIS A 15 17.81 -2.88 -15.88
CA HIS A 15 18.91 -2.80 -16.86
C HIS A 15 20.23 -3.37 -16.32
N THR A 16 20.53 -3.25 -15.02
CA THR A 16 21.73 -3.87 -14.44
C THR A 16 21.63 -5.39 -14.45
N HIS A 17 20.42 -5.96 -14.41
CA HIS A 17 20.19 -7.41 -14.59
C HIS A 17 20.10 -7.87 -16.06
N GLN A 18 19.91 -6.95 -17.02
CA GLN A 18 20.01 -7.30 -18.45
C GLN A 18 21.42 -7.72 -18.86
N HIS A 19 22.45 -7.27 -18.14
CA HIS A 19 23.84 -7.62 -18.45
C HIS A 19 24.23 -9.04 -17.98
N ASP A 20 23.57 -9.59 -16.96
CA ASP A 20 23.87 -10.93 -16.43
C ASP A 20 22.94 -12.04 -16.93
N LEU A 21 21.74 -11.70 -17.44
CA LEU A 21 20.74 -12.69 -17.89
C LEU A 21 20.80 -13.00 -19.39
N ASN A 22 21.81 -12.51 -20.10
CA ASN A 22 21.95 -12.66 -21.54
C ASN A 22 22.31 -14.08 -22.01
N THR A 23 22.14 -15.10 -21.16
CA THR A 23 22.51 -16.47 -21.50
C THR A 23 21.39 -17.47 -21.61
N ASN A 24 20.11 -17.28 -21.16
CA ASN A 24 19.16 -18.40 -21.34
C ASN A 24 17.62 -18.25 -21.30
N ASN A 25 16.94 -17.09 -21.34
CA ASN A 25 15.45 -17.12 -21.41
C ASN A 25 14.80 -15.88 -22.06
N GLY A 26 14.38 -16.00 -23.32
CA GLY A 26 13.76 -14.92 -24.13
C GLY A 26 12.41 -14.38 -23.63
N THR A 27 11.83 -14.96 -22.58
CA THR A 27 10.58 -14.50 -21.94
C THR A 27 10.84 -13.45 -20.86
N LEU A 28 11.96 -13.57 -20.13
CA LEU A 28 12.31 -12.68 -19.01
C LEU A 28 12.72 -11.27 -19.50
N GLY A 29 13.51 -11.19 -20.57
CA GLY A 29 13.90 -9.89 -21.16
C GLY A 29 12.72 -9.09 -21.75
N LYS A 30 11.59 -9.74 -22.05
CA LYS A 30 10.36 -9.07 -22.49
C LYS A 30 9.58 -8.47 -21.32
N PHE A 31 9.60 -9.12 -20.15
CA PHE A 31 8.96 -8.60 -18.94
C PHE A 31 9.65 -7.31 -18.46
N ASP A 32 10.98 -7.25 -18.48
CA ASP A 32 11.75 -6.06 -18.07
C ASP A 32 11.45 -4.84 -18.93
N ALA A 33 11.47 -5.03 -20.26
CA ALA A 33 11.16 -3.97 -21.21
C ALA A 33 9.68 -3.54 -21.11
N TRP A 34 8.75 -4.49 -20.93
CA TRP A 34 7.34 -4.18 -20.72
C TRP A 34 7.09 -3.41 -19.43
N PHE A 35 7.71 -3.80 -18.32
CA PHE A 35 7.52 -3.18 -17.02
C PHE A 35 8.05 -1.73 -16.99
N SER A 36 9.29 -1.53 -17.45
CA SER A 36 9.93 -0.21 -17.52
C SER A 36 9.17 0.82 -18.38
N GLY A 37 8.44 0.35 -19.41
CA GLY A 37 7.67 1.21 -20.32
C GLY A 37 6.25 1.52 -19.86
N ASN A 38 5.68 0.73 -18.93
CA ASN A 38 4.24 0.79 -18.62
C ASN A 38 3.91 1.11 -17.16
N VAL A 39 4.89 1.18 -16.25
CA VAL A 39 4.62 1.40 -14.82
C VAL A 39 3.84 2.70 -14.55
N HIS A 40 4.17 3.79 -15.22
CA HIS A 40 3.43 5.06 -15.07
C HIS A 40 1.98 4.94 -15.55
N VAL A 41 1.74 4.21 -16.63
CA VAL A 41 0.39 3.95 -17.16
C VAL A 41 -0.41 3.07 -16.21
N MET A 42 0.23 2.10 -15.55
CA MET A 42 -0.40 1.28 -14.52
C MET A 42 -0.80 2.13 -13.32
N ILE A 43 0.10 2.99 -12.82
CA ILE A 43 -0.20 3.92 -11.72
C ILE A 43 -1.35 4.86 -12.10
N ASP A 44 -1.32 5.44 -13.31
CA ASP A 44 -2.39 6.31 -13.81
C ASP A 44 -3.75 5.62 -13.80
N LYS A 45 -3.82 4.41 -14.38
CA LYS A 45 -5.05 3.63 -14.43
C LYS A 45 -5.53 3.23 -13.04
N PHE A 46 -4.60 2.90 -12.16
CA PHE A 46 -4.89 2.55 -10.78
C PHE A 46 -5.52 3.73 -10.03
N LEU A 47 -4.89 4.91 -10.07
CA LEU A 47 -5.38 6.11 -9.38
C LEU A 47 -6.72 6.62 -9.93
N GLN A 48 -7.07 6.30 -11.18
CA GLN A 48 -8.38 6.63 -11.75
C GLN A 48 -9.53 5.76 -11.21
N ARG A 49 -9.23 4.61 -10.58
CA ARG A 49 -10.24 3.60 -10.18
C ARG A 49 -10.56 3.58 -8.69
N ILE A 50 -9.74 4.20 -7.86
CA ILE A 50 -9.92 4.20 -6.42
C ILE A 50 -11.11 5.08 -5.98
N PRO A 51 -11.92 4.66 -4.96
CA PRO A 51 -11.74 3.48 -4.09
C PRO A 51 -12.39 2.18 -4.62
N GLU A 52 -11.87 1.02 -4.20
CA GLU A 52 -12.34 -0.32 -4.61
C GLU A 52 -12.66 -1.23 -3.41
N LYS A 53 -13.72 -2.05 -3.48
CA LYS A 53 -14.14 -2.92 -2.36
C LYS A 53 -13.39 -4.26 -2.36
N MET A 54 -12.84 -4.66 -1.21
CA MET A 54 -12.35 -6.02 -0.97
C MET A 54 -13.47 -7.01 -0.62
N ASN A 55 -13.32 -8.27 -1.02
CA ASN A 55 -14.29 -9.33 -0.76
C ASN A 55 -13.88 -10.22 0.42
N TYR A 56 -12.61 -10.18 0.81
CA TYR A 56 -12.02 -10.97 1.89
C TYR A 56 -12.26 -12.47 1.71
N ASN A 57 -12.09 -12.98 0.48
CA ASN A 57 -12.53 -14.33 0.09
C ASN A 57 -12.06 -15.44 1.02
N ILE A 58 -10.82 -15.39 1.53
CA ILE A 58 -10.33 -16.44 2.43
C ILE A 58 -11.16 -16.52 3.72
N THR A 59 -11.59 -15.37 4.25
CA THR A 59 -12.43 -15.31 5.46
C THR A 59 -13.93 -15.47 5.15
N ALA A 60 -14.39 -14.96 4.01
CA ALA A 60 -15.80 -14.95 3.63
C ALA A 60 -16.27 -16.27 2.99
N GLN A 61 -15.40 -16.90 2.19
CA GLN A 61 -15.70 -18.09 1.39
C GLN A 61 -14.83 -19.29 1.76
N GLY A 62 -13.82 -19.11 2.62
CA GLY A 62 -12.89 -20.18 3.00
C GLY A 62 -11.91 -20.57 1.89
N SER A 63 -11.77 -19.74 0.85
CA SER A 63 -10.86 -20.03 -0.26
C SER A 63 -10.02 -18.81 -0.62
N SER A 64 -8.71 -19.04 -0.74
CA SER A 64 -7.72 -18.05 -1.12
C SER A 64 -7.91 -17.59 -2.57
N THR A 65 -7.84 -16.27 -2.78
CA THR A 65 -7.81 -15.68 -4.12
C THR A 65 -6.55 -16.03 -4.90
N LEU A 66 -5.47 -16.46 -4.23
CA LEU A 66 -4.24 -16.92 -4.87
C LEU A 66 -4.43 -18.22 -5.66
N ARG A 67 -5.55 -18.93 -5.50
CA ARG A 67 -5.89 -20.06 -6.38
C ARG A 67 -6.23 -19.64 -7.81
N ASN A 68 -6.61 -18.37 -8.00
CA ASN A 68 -7.04 -17.80 -9.28
C ASN A 68 -6.02 -16.76 -9.79
N LEU A 69 -4.74 -17.05 -9.64
CA LEU A 69 -3.67 -16.25 -10.24
C LEU A 69 -3.69 -16.43 -11.76
N THR A 70 -3.58 -15.32 -12.47
CA THR A 70 -3.36 -15.27 -13.91
C THR A 70 -1.91 -15.62 -14.25
N ASP A 71 -1.64 -15.97 -15.51
CA ASP A 71 -0.29 -16.29 -15.98
C ASP A 71 0.71 -15.15 -15.69
N THR A 72 0.29 -13.90 -15.85
CA THR A 72 1.13 -12.72 -15.57
C THR A 72 1.43 -12.61 -14.07
N GLU A 73 0.45 -12.83 -13.21
CA GLU A 73 0.64 -12.79 -11.76
C GLU A 73 1.57 -13.92 -11.28
N TYR A 74 1.44 -15.13 -11.84
CA TYR A 74 2.39 -16.21 -11.58
C TYR A 74 3.81 -15.85 -12.00
N GLN A 75 3.99 -15.24 -13.18
CA GLN A 75 5.31 -14.80 -13.65
C GLN A 75 5.93 -13.73 -12.73
N ILE A 76 5.13 -12.79 -12.23
CA ILE A 76 5.58 -11.80 -11.24
C ILE A 76 6.10 -12.54 -10.00
N ILE A 77 5.28 -13.43 -9.42
CA ILE A 77 5.65 -14.17 -8.20
C ILE A 77 6.91 -15.02 -8.42
N GLU A 78 6.97 -15.80 -9.51
CA GLU A 78 8.09 -16.69 -9.80
C GLU A 78 9.40 -15.92 -9.97
N LYS A 79 9.35 -14.78 -10.67
CA LYS A 79 10.53 -13.96 -10.91
C LYS A 79 11.17 -13.45 -9.61
N PHE A 80 10.36 -13.01 -8.65
CA PHE A 80 10.86 -12.46 -7.39
C PHE A 80 11.14 -13.54 -6.33
N ASN A 81 10.53 -14.72 -6.42
CA ASN A 81 10.85 -15.85 -5.54
C ASN A 81 12.20 -16.53 -5.88
N ASN A 82 12.64 -16.46 -7.13
CA ASN A 82 13.91 -17.06 -7.59
C ASN A 82 15.11 -16.11 -7.50
N ALA A 83 14.92 -14.87 -7.03
CA ALA A 83 16.01 -13.93 -6.82
C ALA A 83 16.63 -14.17 -5.43
N ASP A 84 17.63 -15.07 -5.37
CA ASP A 84 18.28 -15.60 -4.16
C ASP A 84 18.88 -14.56 -3.16
N GLU A 85 18.84 -13.25 -3.43
CA GLU A 85 19.51 -12.24 -2.60
C GLU A 85 18.64 -11.09 -2.06
N GLN A 86 17.32 -11.04 -2.33
CA GLN A 86 16.46 -9.94 -1.84
C GLN A 86 15.13 -10.41 -1.23
N ILE A 87 15.21 -11.25 -0.19
CA ILE A 87 14.06 -11.85 0.52
C ILE A 87 13.07 -10.81 1.11
N ASN A 88 13.50 -9.57 1.38
CA ASN A 88 12.62 -8.53 1.93
C ASN A 88 11.91 -7.70 0.86
N ALA A 89 12.54 -7.51 -0.31
CA ALA A 89 11.94 -6.84 -1.45
C ALA A 89 10.64 -7.52 -1.92
N SER A 90 10.63 -8.86 -1.90
CA SER A 90 9.51 -9.66 -2.43
C SER A 90 8.20 -9.48 -1.66
N LYS A 91 8.25 -9.14 -0.36
CA LYS A 91 7.05 -9.05 0.49
C LYS A 91 6.23 -7.78 0.31
N ILE A 92 6.82 -6.74 -0.28
CA ILE A 92 6.15 -5.46 -0.57
C ILE A 92 5.95 -5.33 -2.07
N LEU A 93 7.02 -5.58 -2.83
CA LEU A 93 7.03 -5.33 -4.27
C LEU A 93 6.10 -6.29 -5.00
N VAL A 94 6.09 -7.59 -4.68
CA VAL A 94 5.21 -8.54 -5.37
C VAL A 94 3.74 -8.16 -5.16
N PRO A 95 3.23 -7.97 -3.93
CA PRO A 95 1.85 -7.52 -3.76
C PRO A 95 1.58 -6.19 -4.46
N LEU A 96 2.46 -5.19 -4.36
CA LEU A 96 2.25 -3.91 -5.04
C LEU A 96 2.16 -4.06 -6.57
N LEU A 97 2.98 -4.91 -7.18
CA LEU A 97 2.93 -5.20 -8.61
C LEU A 97 1.65 -5.92 -9.02
N ILE A 98 1.18 -6.87 -8.21
CA ILE A 98 -0.10 -7.55 -8.42
C ILE A 98 -1.25 -6.54 -8.36
N LEU A 99 -1.23 -5.64 -7.37
CA LEU A 99 -2.23 -4.59 -7.21
C LEU A 99 -2.29 -3.66 -8.42
N LEU A 100 -1.14 -3.17 -8.88
CA LEU A 100 -1.07 -2.22 -10.00
C LEU A 100 -1.41 -2.86 -11.36
N ASN A 101 -1.18 -4.17 -11.50
CA ASN A 101 -1.42 -4.89 -12.75
C ASN A 101 -2.83 -5.48 -12.85
N GLY A 102 -3.48 -5.75 -11.72
CA GLY A 102 -4.68 -6.56 -11.67
C GLY A 102 -6.00 -5.79 -11.80
N GLU A 103 -7.08 -6.58 -11.88
CA GLU A 103 -8.46 -6.11 -11.74
C GLU A 103 -8.88 -6.10 -10.26
N ILE A 104 -10.15 -5.84 -9.95
CA ILE A 104 -10.69 -5.71 -8.57
C ILE A 104 -10.21 -6.84 -7.62
N SER A 105 -10.09 -8.08 -8.10
CA SER A 105 -9.60 -9.22 -7.29
C SER A 105 -8.14 -9.08 -6.81
N ALA A 106 -7.38 -8.14 -7.35
CA ALA A 106 -6.00 -7.90 -6.99
C ALA A 106 -5.88 -7.41 -5.55
N MET A 107 -6.85 -6.63 -5.05
CA MET A 107 -6.81 -6.19 -3.66
C MET A 107 -6.84 -7.37 -2.68
N ASP A 108 -7.75 -8.33 -2.88
CA ASP A 108 -7.84 -9.54 -2.05
C ASP A 108 -6.54 -10.38 -2.14
N LYS A 109 -5.97 -10.54 -3.34
CA LYS A 109 -4.69 -11.24 -3.53
C LYS A 109 -3.55 -10.55 -2.79
N CYS A 110 -3.48 -9.23 -2.86
CA CYS A 110 -2.45 -8.45 -2.18
C CYS A 110 -2.60 -8.51 -0.67
N HIS A 111 -3.83 -8.39 -0.15
CA HIS A 111 -4.14 -8.55 1.26
C HIS A 111 -3.66 -9.91 1.78
N GLU A 112 -4.01 -10.99 1.08
CA GLU A 112 -3.57 -12.34 1.42
C GLU A 112 -2.04 -12.47 1.41
N MET A 113 -1.36 -11.96 0.38
CA MET A 113 0.11 -12.00 0.31
C MET A 113 0.79 -11.22 1.43
N ILE A 114 0.28 -10.04 1.76
CA ILE A 114 0.77 -9.22 2.88
C ILE A 114 0.67 -10.02 4.18
N LEU A 115 -0.44 -10.72 4.40
CA LEU A 115 -0.70 -11.60 5.55
C LEU A 115 0.10 -12.92 5.54
N GLY A 116 1.05 -13.08 4.63
CA GLY A 116 1.97 -14.23 4.57
C GLY A 116 1.45 -15.41 3.77
N VAL A 117 0.31 -15.27 3.09
CA VAL A 117 -0.22 -16.31 2.20
C VAL A 117 0.60 -16.34 0.91
N ASN A 118 0.99 -17.53 0.50
CA ASN A 118 1.68 -17.78 -0.77
C ASN A 118 1.26 -19.13 -1.34
N THR A 119 1.70 -19.45 -2.55
CA THR A 119 1.29 -20.66 -3.28
C THR A 119 1.67 -21.97 -2.57
N THR A 120 2.61 -21.94 -1.62
CA THR A 120 3.07 -23.14 -0.90
C THR A 120 2.33 -23.39 0.42
N ASN A 121 1.69 -22.37 1.00
CA ASN A 121 0.99 -22.47 2.29
C ASN A 121 -0.52 -22.15 2.21
N ILE A 122 -1.11 -22.10 1.01
CA ILE A 122 -2.53 -21.77 0.79
C ILE A 122 -3.47 -22.60 1.69
N ILE A 123 -3.24 -23.91 1.78
CA ILE A 123 -4.13 -24.80 2.54
C ILE A 123 -4.09 -24.45 4.04
N ASP A 124 -2.90 -24.17 4.57
CA ASP A 124 -2.73 -23.80 5.98
C ASP A 124 -3.33 -22.42 6.27
N ALA A 125 -3.21 -21.49 5.32
CA ALA A 125 -3.84 -20.16 5.41
C ALA A 125 -5.37 -20.25 5.42
N GLU A 126 -5.95 -21.03 4.51
CA GLU A 126 -7.40 -21.25 4.43
C GLU A 126 -7.92 -21.90 5.71
N PHE A 127 -7.19 -22.89 6.23
CA PHE A 127 -7.51 -23.52 7.50
C PHE A 127 -7.45 -22.50 8.65
N ALA A 128 -6.38 -21.69 8.73
CA ALA A 128 -6.22 -20.69 9.76
C ALA A 128 -7.33 -19.61 9.77
N ALA A 129 -7.77 -19.17 8.59
CA ALA A 129 -8.83 -18.19 8.43
C ALA A 129 -10.22 -18.73 8.84
N THR A 130 -10.48 -20.01 8.55
CA THR A 130 -11.81 -20.64 8.76
C THR A 130 -11.96 -21.34 10.12
N HIS A 131 -10.85 -21.63 10.81
CA HIS A 131 -10.85 -22.36 12.09
C HIS A 131 -10.12 -21.59 13.20
N PRO A 132 -10.54 -20.35 13.54
CA PRO A 132 -9.93 -19.61 14.64
C PRO A 132 -10.23 -20.26 16.01
N PRO A 133 -9.33 -20.15 17.01
CA PRO A 133 -8.03 -19.46 16.96
C PRO A 133 -6.89 -20.37 16.47
N THR A 134 -5.94 -19.79 15.72
CA THR A 134 -4.68 -20.45 15.28
C THR A 134 -3.45 -19.60 15.63
N SER A 135 -2.24 -20.13 15.40
CA SER A 135 -0.97 -19.40 15.56
C SER A 135 -0.55 -18.60 14.33
N TRP A 136 -1.36 -18.54 13.26
CA TRP A 136 -1.00 -17.95 11.97
C TRP A 136 -0.36 -16.55 12.08
N SER A 137 -0.99 -15.64 12.83
CA SER A 137 -0.47 -14.28 13.01
C SER A 137 0.84 -14.19 13.81
N LYS A 138 1.16 -15.22 14.60
CA LYS A 138 2.45 -15.33 15.31
C LYS A 138 3.52 -15.95 14.43
N ASP A 139 3.14 -16.89 13.57
CA ASP A 139 4.05 -17.60 12.66
C ASP A 139 4.36 -16.76 11.41
N HIS A 140 3.47 -15.83 11.07
CA HIS A 140 3.60 -14.87 9.97
C HIS A 140 3.45 -13.43 10.48
N PRO A 141 4.39 -12.94 11.32
CA PRO A 141 4.35 -11.56 11.78
C PRO A 141 4.67 -10.63 10.61
N LEU A 142 3.90 -9.54 10.49
CA LEU A 142 4.24 -8.46 9.56
C LEU A 142 5.45 -7.68 10.10
N ASP A 143 6.28 -7.14 9.23
CA ASP A 143 7.23 -6.07 9.57
C ASP A 143 6.58 -4.67 9.40
N SER A 144 7.33 -3.61 9.66
CA SER A 144 6.81 -2.22 9.61
C SER A 144 6.44 -1.78 8.20
N ASP A 145 7.16 -2.27 7.20
CA ASP A 145 6.96 -1.88 5.81
C ASP A 145 5.72 -2.59 5.24
N GLN A 146 5.51 -3.85 5.63
CA GLN A 146 4.28 -4.60 5.37
C GLN A 146 3.06 -3.95 6.03
N ASP A 147 3.18 -3.45 7.27
CA ASP A 147 2.07 -2.70 7.90
C ASP A 147 1.68 -1.47 7.07
N ILE A 148 2.66 -0.78 6.47
CA ILE A 148 2.40 0.40 5.63
C ILE A 148 1.74 0.01 4.31
N LEU A 149 2.19 -1.07 3.67
CA LEU A 149 1.51 -1.55 2.47
C LEU A 149 0.09 -2.04 2.77
N HIS A 150 -0.11 -2.68 3.92
CA HIS A 150 -1.43 -3.08 4.40
C HIS A 150 -2.33 -1.86 4.63
N ALA A 151 -1.78 -0.82 5.27
CA ALA A 151 -2.48 0.43 5.47
C ALA A 151 -2.85 1.11 4.14
N PHE A 152 -1.92 1.13 3.18
CA PHE A 152 -2.16 1.63 1.83
C PHE A 152 -3.30 0.86 1.14
N LEU A 153 -3.33 -0.46 1.24
CA LEU A 153 -4.39 -1.29 0.68
C LEU A 153 -5.76 -0.94 1.27
N HIS A 154 -5.86 -0.77 2.59
CA HIS A 154 -7.11 -0.35 3.23
C HIS A 154 -7.47 1.11 2.94
N ARG A 155 -6.50 1.98 2.67
CA ARG A 155 -6.76 3.35 2.20
C ARG A 155 -7.49 3.33 0.85
N ILE A 156 -7.10 2.42 -0.03
CA ILE A 156 -7.75 2.19 -1.33
C ILE A 156 -9.15 1.60 -1.16
N GLU A 157 -9.35 0.74 -0.15
CA GLU A 157 -10.68 0.26 0.22
C GLU A 157 -11.61 1.40 0.67
N GLY A 158 -11.03 2.44 1.25
CA GLY A 158 -11.71 3.69 1.51
C GLY A 158 -12.90 3.55 2.46
N ASN A 159 -14.11 3.91 2.01
CA ASN A 159 -15.31 3.91 2.85
C ASN A 159 -16.05 2.57 2.91
N PHE A 160 -15.60 1.56 2.16
CA PHE A 160 -16.23 0.24 2.23
C PHE A 160 -15.97 -0.40 3.59
N VAL A 161 -17.02 -0.99 4.18
CA VAL A 161 -16.91 -1.79 5.41
C VAL A 161 -16.36 -3.16 5.04
N GLY A 162 -15.26 -3.53 5.70
CA GLY A 162 -14.47 -4.71 5.39
C GLY A 162 -14.01 -5.45 6.65
N GLU A 163 -12.68 -5.61 6.77
CA GLU A 163 -12.03 -6.36 7.85
C GLU A 163 -12.54 -5.90 9.23
N GLY A 164 -12.97 -6.85 10.05
CA GLY A 164 -13.46 -6.59 11.41
C GLY A 164 -14.73 -5.76 11.52
N GLY A 165 -15.42 -5.47 10.41
CA GLY A 165 -16.61 -4.60 10.39
C GLY A 165 -16.29 -3.11 10.44
N TYR A 166 -15.04 -2.72 10.18
CA TYR A 166 -14.59 -1.34 10.09
C TYR A 166 -14.46 -0.88 8.64
N ARG A 167 -14.49 0.43 8.40
CA ARG A 167 -14.24 1.00 7.08
C ARG A 167 -12.77 0.82 6.69
N GLY A 168 -12.48 0.78 5.40
CA GLY A 168 -11.11 0.79 4.87
C GLY A 168 -10.24 1.87 5.51
N TYR A 169 -10.69 3.12 5.58
CA TYR A 169 -9.92 4.19 6.25
C TYR A 169 -9.64 3.93 7.74
N GLU A 170 -10.58 3.32 8.46
CA GLU A 170 -10.36 2.98 9.88
C GLU A 170 -9.31 1.88 10.02
N ASN A 171 -9.39 0.84 9.18
CA ASN A 171 -8.39 -0.21 9.10
C ASN A 171 -7.02 0.33 8.66
N ALA A 172 -7.00 1.26 7.71
CA ALA A 172 -5.79 1.90 7.22
C ALA A 172 -5.05 2.63 8.35
N MET A 173 -5.78 3.40 9.16
CA MET A 173 -5.22 4.12 10.32
C MET A 173 -4.77 3.16 11.43
N TYR A 174 -5.48 2.05 11.62
CA TYR A 174 -5.06 0.98 12.52
C TYR A 174 -3.71 0.37 12.10
N TRP A 175 -3.54 0.04 10.82
CA TRP A 175 -2.30 -0.53 10.28
C TRP A 175 -1.15 0.48 10.26
N LEU A 176 -1.38 1.76 9.92
CA LEU A 176 -0.38 2.83 10.07
C LEU A 176 0.15 2.95 11.51
N ALA A 177 -0.70 2.65 12.50
CA ALA A 177 -0.34 2.65 13.91
C ALA A 177 0.34 1.33 14.38
N GLY A 178 0.81 0.51 13.44
CA GLY A 178 1.48 -0.77 13.70
C GLY A 178 0.54 -1.97 13.83
N GLY A 179 -0.74 -1.81 13.49
CA GLY A 179 -1.71 -2.89 13.55
C GLY A 179 -1.76 -3.53 14.94
N SER A 180 -1.54 -4.86 14.98
CA SER A 180 -1.55 -5.66 16.22
C SER A 180 -0.33 -5.40 17.12
N LYS A 181 0.72 -4.77 16.59
CA LYS A 181 1.88 -4.32 17.35
C LYS A 181 1.46 -3.11 18.18
N LYS A 182 1.76 -3.14 19.48
CA LYS A 182 1.50 -2.03 20.39
C LYS A 182 2.63 -1.01 20.24
N LEU A 183 2.62 -0.24 19.15
CA LEU A 183 3.57 0.86 18.99
C LEU A 183 3.17 2.03 19.89
N ASP A 184 4.11 2.49 20.71
CA ASP A 184 3.91 3.63 21.62
C ASP A 184 4.16 4.98 20.92
N SER A 185 4.76 4.98 19.73
CA SER A 185 5.04 6.17 18.93
C SER A 185 5.19 5.86 17.44
N TYR A 186 4.82 6.82 16.59
CA TYR A 186 5.09 6.76 15.15
C TYR A 186 6.61 6.72 14.89
N THR A 187 7.08 5.69 14.19
CA THR A 187 8.49 5.60 13.77
C THR A 187 8.58 6.16 12.35
N SER A 188 9.50 7.09 12.07
CA SER A 188 9.66 7.55 10.68
C SER A 188 10.03 6.34 9.82
N HIS A 189 9.41 6.29 8.66
CA HIS A 189 9.61 5.23 7.68
C HIS A 189 10.17 5.87 6.42
N PHE A 190 11.00 5.14 5.69
CA PHE A 190 11.65 5.63 4.48
C PHE A 190 10.65 6.29 3.50
N ILE A 191 9.49 5.66 3.28
CA ILE A 191 8.41 6.21 2.43
C ILE A 191 7.97 7.61 2.90
N TRP A 192 7.76 7.79 4.19
CA TRP A 192 7.28 9.05 4.77
C TRP A 192 8.36 10.12 4.75
N ASP A 193 9.62 9.73 4.93
CA ASP A 193 10.76 10.64 4.83
C ASP A 193 10.98 11.11 3.38
N GLU A 194 10.81 10.23 2.39
CA GLU A 194 10.84 10.59 0.97
C GLU A 194 9.68 11.52 0.58
N LEU A 195 8.45 11.23 1.05
CA LEU A 195 7.29 12.08 0.82
C LEU A 195 7.46 13.45 1.48
N LYS A 196 7.99 13.50 2.70
CA LYS A 196 8.37 14.75 3.36
C LYS A 196 9.32 15.57 2.49
N ARG A 197 10.41 14.97 2.00
CA ARG A 197 11.36 15.66 1.13
C ARG A 197 10.72 16.12 -0.17
N TYR A 198 9.79 15.35 -0.73
CA TYR A 198 9.04 15.77 -1.91
C TYR A 198 8.23 17.04 -1.63
N ILE A 199 7.46 17.08 -0.54
CA ILE A 199 6.60 18.23 -0.23
C ILE A 199 7.36 19.46 0.26
N GLU A 200 8.47 19.28 0.99
CA GLU A 200 9.31 20.40 1.42
C GLU A 200 9.99 21.12 0.24
N ASN A 201 10.15 20.43 -0.90
CA ASN A 201 10.69 21.00 -2.13
C ASN A 201 9.61 21.61 -3.04
N ASP A 202 8.34 21.53 -2.67
CA ASP A 202 7.22 22.04 -3.47
C ASP A 202 6.19 22.79 -2.62
N ASN A 203 6.27 24.12 -2.70
CA ASN A 203 5.44 25.04 -1.92
C ASN A 203 3.93 24.91 -2.20
N ARG A 204 3.51 24.21 -3.27
CA ARG A 204 2.08 23.98 -3.56
C ARG A 204 1.40 23.20 -2.43
N PHE A 205 2.13 22.36 -1.69
CA PHE A 205 1.58 21.53 -0.62
C PHE A 205 1.36 22.24 0.71
N GLY A 206 1.81 23.50 0.87
CA GLY A 206 1.74 24.22 2.15
C GLY A 206 0.33 24.29 2.75
N GLY A 207 -0.71 24.38 1.92
CA GLY A 207 -2.11 24.42 2.36
C GLY A 207 -2.65 23.10 2.94
N LEU A 208 -2.04 21.96 2.60
CA LEU A 208 -2.52 20.64 3.05
C LEU A 208 -2.12 20.30 4.49
N ASN A 209 -1.13 21.01 5.02
CA ASN A 209 -0.65 20.86 6.40
C ASN A 209 -0.18 19.41 6.71
N LEU A 210 0.58 18.82 5.78
CA LEU A 210 1.08 17.44 5.84
C LEU A 210 2.39 17.26 6.63
N ILE A 211 3.05 18.35 7.00
CA ILE A 211 4.14 18.36 7.97
C ILE A 211 3.58 18.87 9.29
N ALA A 212 3.81 18.11 10.36
CA ALA A 212 3.30 18.46 11.68
C ALA A 212 4.03 19.70 12.24
N GLU A 213 3.37 20.85 12.28
CA GLU A 213 3.96 22.07 12.87
C GLU A 213 4.18 21.96 14.38
N ASP A 214 3.39 21.12 15.06
CA ASP A 214 3.50 20.74 16.48
C ASP A 214 3.10 19.26 16.65
N VAL A 215 3.25 18.71 17.86
CA VAL A 215 2.84 17.32 18.14
C VAL A 215 1.33 17.16 17.91
N ARG A 216 0.94 16.22 17.06
CA ARG A 216 -0.45 15.87 16.77
C ARG A 216 -0.78 14.50 17.34
N ASN A 217 -1.97 14.37 17.94
CA ASN A 217 -2.43 13.12 18.53
C ASN A 217 -3.64 12.60 17.77
N TYR A 218 -3.62 11.31 17.46
CA TYR A 218 -4.70 10.61 16.76
C TYR A 218 -5.25 9.50 17.65
N GLU A 219 -6.57 9.45 17.81
CA GLU A 219 -7.25 8.35 18.48
C GLU A 219 -7.56 7.25 17.45
N ILE A 220 -6.96 6.08 17.65
CA ILE A 220 -7.05 4.94 16.75
C ILE A 220 -7.79 3.81 17.46
N ILE A 221 -8.88 3.33 16.87
CA ILE A 221 -9.63 2.18 17.37
C ILE A 221 -8.96 0.91 16.87
N SER A 222 -8.58 0.01 17.77
CA SER A 222 -8.10 -1.33 17.43
C SER A 222 -9.26 -2.25 17.06
N GLY A 223 -8.99 -3.35 16.35
CA GLY A 223 -9.99 -4.39 16.08
C GLY A 223 -10.65 -5.02 17.32
N SER A 224 -10.12 -4.76 18.53
CA SER A 224 -10.75 -5.15 19.80
C SER A 224 -11.71 -4.09 20.39
N GLY A 225 -11.96 -3.00 19.66
CA GLY A 225 -12.73 -1.85 20.12
C GLY A 225 -12.02 -0.93 21.12
N LYS A 226 -10.75 -1.22 21.45
CA LYS A 226 -9.95 -0.36 22.35
C LYS A 226 -9.30 0.77 21.59
N THR A 227 -9.41 1.99 22.13
CA THR A 227 -8.74 3.19 21.62
C THR A 227 -7.29 3.25 22.09
N ARG A 228 -6.38 3.60 21.18
CA ARG A 228 -5.00 3.99 21.48
C ARG A 228 -4.74 5.40 20.94
N VAL A 229 -3.83 6.13 21.57
CA VAL A 229 -3.38 7.44 21.09
C VAL A 229 -2.03 7.29 20.41
N ILE A 230 -1.91 7.75 19.18
CA ILE A 230 -0.65 7.80 18.45
C ILE A 230 -0.27 9.26 18.23
N SER A 231 0.99 9.58 18.53
CA SER A 231 1.53 10.93 18.35
C SER A 231 2.40 11.01 17.09
N VAL A 232 2.12 11.99 16.24
CA VAL A 232 3.03 12.45 15.19
C VAL A 232 3.83 13.62 15.74
N LEU A 233 5.15 13.48 15.76
CA LEU A 233 6.05 14.50 16.29
C LEU A 233 6.17 15.70 15.35
N LYS A 234 6.52 16.84 15.93
CA LYS A 234 6.82 18.07 15.19
C LYS A 234 7.86 17.82 14.09
N ASN A 235 7.66 18.47 12.95
CA ASN A 235 8.45 18.38 11.73
C ASN A 235 8.45 17.02 11.03
N ASN A 236 7.59 16.07 11.41
CA ASN A 236 7.45 14.80 10.68
C ASN A 236 6.30 14.87 9.66
N PHE A 237 6.38 14.00 8.65
CA PHE A 237 5.25 13.74 7.77
C PHE A 237 4.10 13.14 8.58
N ASP A 238 2.91 13.67 8.35
CA ASP A 238 1.70 13.27 9.03
C ASP A 238 0.88 12.33 8.14
N ALA A 239 1.24 11.04 8.18
CA ALA A 239 0.57 10.00 7.40
C ALA A 239 -0.92 9.87 7.75
N PHE A 240 -1.28 10.11 9.01
CA PHE A 240 -2.67 10.10 9.47
C PHE A 240 -3.45 11.24 8.82
N ARG A 241 -2.92 12.47 8.81
CA ARG A 241 -3.51 13.61 8.09
C ARG A 241 -3.62 13.35 6.59
N TYR A 242 -2.59 12.77 5.98
CA TYR A 242 -2.60 12.40 4.57
C TYR A 242 -3.73 11.41 4.25
N PHE A 243 -3.92 10.37 5.07
CA PHE A 243 -5.00 9.39 4.89
C PHE A 243 -6.38 10.02 5.06
N MET A 244 -6.55 10.94 6.02
CA MET A 244 -7.80 11.72 6.17
C MET A 244 -8.09 12.62 4.96
N LEU A 245 -7.05 13.17 4.30
CA LEU A 245 -7.23 13.94 3.08
C LEU A 245 -7.59 13.04 1.89
N CYS A 246 -7.04 11.83 1.83
CA CYS A 246 -7.48 10.81 0.87
C CYS A 246 -8.96 10.44 1.11
N GLU A 247 -9.37 10.25 2.36
CA GLU A 247 -10.78 10.02 2.70
C GLU A 247 -11.68 11.12 2.19
N LYS A 248 -11.28 12.37 2.35
CA LYS A 248 -12.04 13.52 1.83
C LYS A 248 -12.04 13.60 0.31
N ARG A 249 -10.96 13.17 -0.35
CA ARG A 249 -10.83 13.15 -1.82
C ARG A 249 -11.82 12.17 -2.48
N TYR A 250 -12.16 11.08 -1.78
CA TYR A 250 -13.04 10.01 -2.27
C TYR A 250 -14.35 9.87 -1.49
N GLY A 251 -14.54 10.68 -0.45
CA GLY A 251 -15.72 10.71 0.39
C GLY A 251 -16.93 11.26 -0.35
N ASP A 252 -18.10 10.76 0.00
CA ASP A 252 -19.36 11.16 -0.62
C ASP A 252 -19.75 12.57 -0.14
N GLU A 253 -19.89 13.52 -1.08
CA GLU A 253 -20.37 14.89 -0.79
C GLU A 253 -21.81 14.89 -0.22
N SER A 254 -22.50 13.75 -0.25
CA SER A 254 -23.88 13.57 0.20
C SER A 254 -24.04 13.16 1.67
N ALA A 255 -22.95 12.98 2.43
CA ALA A 255 -23.06 12.71 3.86
C ALA A 255 -23.51 13.97 4.62
N GLU A 256 -24.83 14.16 4.73
CA GLU A 256 -25.51 15.29 5.40
C GLU A 256 -25.23 15.43 6.90
N ASP A 257 -24.43 14.56 7.51
CA ASP A 257 -24.22 14.58 8.95
C ASP A 257 -22.95 15.33 9.38
N SER A 258 -23.22 16.55 9.86
CA SER A 258 -22.53 17.24 10.95
C SER A 258 -21.19 17.93 10.67
N SER A 259 -21.28 19.27 10.61
CA SER A 259 -20.34 20.25 11.17
C SER A 259 -18.83 19.98 11.02
N SER A 260 -18.22 20.68 10.06
CA SER A 260 -16.77 20.79 9.75
C SER A 260 -16.22 19.91 8.62
N GLN A 261 -17.04 19.57 7.61
CA GLN A 261 -16.51 19.04 6.35
C GLN A 261 -15.68 20.11 5.64
N LEU A 262 -14.36 20.02 5.83
CA LEU A 262 -13.34 20.72 5.05
C LEU A 262 -13.43 20.16 3.62
N ILE A 263 -14.15 20.84 2.74
CA ILE A 263 -14.25 20.49 1.31
C ILE A 263 -12.89 20.79 0.67
N LEU A 264 -12.31 19.79 0.00
CA LEU A 264 -11.08 20.01 -0.77
C LEU A 264 -11.41 20.79 -2.03
N THR A 265 -10.65 21.85 -2.30
CA THR A 265 -10.64 22.52 -3.59
C THR A 265 -10.11 21.58 -4.69
N GLU A 266 -10.44 21.84 -5.96
CA GLU A 266 -9.91 21.04 -7.07
C GLU A 266 -8.38 21.01 -7.08
N ASN A 267 -7.74 22.14 -6.78
CA ASN A 267 -6.28 22.19 -6.65
C ASN A 267 -5.77 21.27 -5.53
N GLU A 268 -6.46 21.19 -4.40
CA GLU A 268 -6.08 20.27 -3.32
C GLU A 268 -6.31 18.81 -3.71
N LYS A 269 -7.38 18.51 -4.46
CA LYS A 269 -7.62 17.17 -5.01
C LYS A 269 -6.50 16.75 -5.95
N ASP A 270 -6.07 17.63 -6.86
CA ASP A 270 -4.95 17.38 -7.77
C ASP A 270 -3.64 17.14 -7.01
N LEU A 271 -3.39 17.89 -5.94
CA LEU A 271 -2.20 17.71 -5.10
C LEU A 271 -2.25 16.37 -4.34
N ILE A 272 -3.43 15.92 -3.90
CA ILE A 272 -3.59 14.60 -3.28
C ILE A 272 -3.34 13.50 -4.31
N ASP A 273 -3.84 13.63 -5.54
CA ASP A 273 -3.59 12.66 -6.61
C ASP A 273 -2.08 12.59 -6.98
N ASP A 274 -1.39 13.73 -7.00
CA ASP A 274 0.07 13.82 -7.18
C ASP A 274 0.84 13.13 -6.05
N LEU A 275 0.42 13.31 -4.79
CA LEU A 275 1.03 12.64 -3.65
C LEU A 275 0.82 11.13 -3.66
N GLN A 276 -0.38 10.67 -4.03
CA GLN A 276 -0.67 9.24 -4.15
C GLN A 276 0.19 8.57 -5.23
N ARG A 277 0.36 9.25 -6.37
CA ARG A 277 1.32 8.80 -7.39
C ARG A 277 2.72 8.72 -6.82
N LYS A 278 3.16 9.76 -6.11
CA LYS A 278 4.52 9.80 -5.57
C LYS A 278 4.75 8.73 -4.52
N GLU A 279 3.77 8.46 -3.67
CA GLU A 279 3.78 7.36 -2.70
C GLU A 279 4.02 6.02 -3.39
N ILE A 280 3.26 5.70 -4.44
CA ILE A 280 3.41 4.45 -5.21
C ILE A 280 4.79 4.38 -5.88
N GLU A 281 5.24 5.48 -6.49
CA GLU A 281 6.58 5.54 -7.09
C GLU A 281 7.68 5.27 -6.05
N ILE A 282 7.56 5.83 -4.85
CA ILE A 282 8.52 5.59 -3.77
C ILE A 282 8.47 4.12 -3.34
N MET A 283 7.29 3.54 -3.14
CA MET A 283 7.14 2.13 -2.77
C MET A 283 7.76 1.17 -3.79
N LEU A 284 7.63 1.48 -5.09
CA LEU A 284 8.26 0.69 -6.16
C LEU A 284 9.79 0.81 -6.19
N ASN A 285 10.37 1.81 -5.52
CA ASN A 285 11.81 2.05 -5.44
C ASN A 285 12.45 1.56 -4.12
N ILE A 286 11.75 0.77 -3.30
CA ILE A 286 12.28 0.23 -2.01
C ILE A 286 13.34 -0.89 -2.20
N LEU A 287 13.81 -1.12 -3.43
CA LEU A 287 14.87 -2.09 -3.77
C LEU A 287 16.27 -1.46 -3.71
#